data_AF-A0A5D2ZER8-F1
#
_entry.id   AF-A0A5D2ZER8-F1
#
_cell.length_a   1.000
_cell.length_b   1.000
_cell.length_c   1.000
_cell.angle_alpha   90.00
_cell.angle_beta   90.00
_cell.angle_gamma   90.00
#
_symmetry.space_group_name_H-M   'P 1'
#
loop_
_entity.id
_entity.type
_entity.pdbx_description
1 polymer ?
#
loop_
_entity_poly.entity_id
_entity_poly.type
_entity_poly.pdbx_seq_one_letter_code
_entity_poly.pdbx_strand_id
1 'polypeptide(L)'
;MATFELYRRSAIGMCLTETLDEMVSSSTLSPELAIQVLVQFDKGHLHTYRFCDNVWTFILQDALFKNEDTQENVGRVKIVACDSKLLSQ
;
A
#
# COMPACT_ATOMS: atom_id res chain seq x y z
N MET A 1 11.65 4.28 16.81
CA MET A 1 11.43 5.40 15.87
C MET A 1 9.94 5.47 15.63
N ALA A 2 9.24 6.45 16.21
CA ALA A 2 7.80 6.55 16.12
C ALA A 2 7.44 7.04 14.70
N THR A 3 6.97 6.12 13.85
CA THR A 3 6.35 6.47 12.57
C THR A 3 5.06 7.22 12.89
N PHE A 4 4.98 8.49 12.49
CA PHE A 4 3.85 9.35 12.80
C PHE A 4 2.60 8.82 12.06
N GLU A 5 1.64 8.26 12.80
CA GLU A 5 0.32 7.83 12.29
C GLU A 5 -0.55 9.00 11.77
N LEU A 6 0.03 10.20 11.61
CA LEU A 6 -0.66 11.44 11.26
C LEU A 6 -1.43 11.30 9.93
N TYR A 7 -0.87 10.54 8.99
CA TYR A 7 -1.45 10.34 7.67
C TYR A 7 -2.63 9.36 7.66
N ARG A 8 -2.80 8.52 8.69
CA ARG A 8 -3.93 7.58 8.77
C ARG A 8 -5.29 8.27 8.88
N ARG A 9 -5.34 9.49 9.42
CA ARG A 9 -6.56 10.32 9.54
C ARG A 9 -6.85 11.17 8.31
N SER A 10 -5.95 11.19 7.33
CA SER A 10 -6.19 11.88 6.06
C SER A 10 -7.14 11.07 5.18
N ALA A 11 -7.73 11.69 4.15
CA ALA A 11 -8.62 10.99 3.22
C ALA A 11 -7.99 9.71 2.64
N ILE A 12 -6.67 9.72 2.36
CA ILE A 12 -5.94 8.54 1.89
C ILE A 12 -5.73 7.49 2.97
N GLY A 13 -5.40 7.91 4.19
CA GLY A 13 -5.29 6.99 5.32
C GLY A 13 -6.62 6.28 5.60
N MET A 14 -7.74 7.00 5.50
CA MET A 14 -9.08 6.43 5.66
C MET A 14 -9.40 5.45 4.53
N CYS A 15 -9.24 5.84 3.25
CA CYS A 15 -9.50 4.93 2.13
C CYS A 15 -8.62 3.67 2.18
N LEU A 16 -7.34 3.81 2.55
CA LEU A 16 -6.44 2.67 2.72
C LEU A 16 -6.91 1.75 3.85
N THR A 17 -7.32 2.33 4.99
CA THR A 17 -7.83 1.57 6.13
C THR A 17 -9.13 0.85 5.78
N GLU A 18 -10.08 1.53 5.13
CA GLU A 18 -11.34 0.96 4.65
C GLU A 18 -11.09 -0.21 3.69
N THR A 19 -10.17 -0.05 2.73
CA THR A 19 -9.82 -1.13 1.79
C THR A 19 -9.19 -2.32 2.51
N LEU A 20 -8.29 -2.07 3.46
CA LEU A 20 -7.66 -3.14 4.25
C LEU A 20 -8.68 -3.87 5.12
N ASP A 21 -9.63 -3.15 5.71
CA ASP A 21 -10.73 -3.74 6.50
C ASP A 21 -11.63 -4.62 5.61
N GLU A 22 -11.96 -4.19 4.39
CA GLU A 22 -12.70 -5.00 3.42
C GLU A 22 -11.93 -6.27 3.03
N MET A 23 -10.61 -6.16 2.80
CA MET A 23 -9.76 -7.32 2.47
C MET A 23 -9.61 -8.31 3.62
N VAL A 24 -9.57 -7.82 4.86
CA VAL A 24 -9.58 -8.65 6.07
C VAL A 24 -10.95 -9.32 6.25
N SER A 25 -12.05 -8.58 6.09
CA SER A 25 -13.41 -9.11 6.21
C SER A 25 -13.70 -10.20 5.18
N SER A 26 -13.18 -10.04 3.96
CA SER A 26 -13.30 -11.04 2.89
C SER A 26 -12.29 -12.19 3.00
N SER A 27 -11.55 -12.29 4.12
CA SER A 27 -10.52 -13.31 4.37
C SER A 27 -9.44 -13.39 3.28
N THR A 28 -9.26 -12.32 2.52
CA THR A 28 -8.27 -12.23 1.43
C THR A 28 -6.89 -11.87 1.98
N LEU A 29 -6.87 -11.16 3.11
CA LEU A 29 -5.67 -10.68 3.77
C LEU A 29 -5.77 -10.94 5.27
N SER A 30 -4.66 -11.34 5.93
CA SER A 30 -4.67 -11.49 7.39
C SER A 30 -4.61 -10.13 8.08
N PRO A 31 -5.21 -9.97 9.27
CA PRO A 31 -5.13 -8.72 10.04
C PRO A 31 -3.68 -8.25 10.27
N GLU A 32 -2.76 -9.18 10.51
CA GLU A 32 -1.34 -8.87 10.73
C GLU A 32 -0.69 -8.25 9.50
N LEU A 33 -1.04 -8.74 8.30
CA LEU A 33 -0.52 -8.21 7.04
C LEU A 33 -1.09 -6.82 6.75
N ALA A 34 -2.36 -6.56 7.08
CA ALA A 34 -2.98 -5.24 6.93
C ALA A 34 -2.28 -4.18 7.80
N ILE A 35 -1.95 -4.55 9.05
CA ILE A 35 -1.20 -3.69 9.97
C ILE A 35 0.19 -3.39 9.41
N GLN A 36 0.87 -4.37 8.80
CA GLN A 36 2.18 -4.13 8.17
C GLN A 36 2.10 -3.14 7.01
N VAL A 37 1.03 -3.20 6.20
CA VAL A 37 0.80 -2.22 5.11
C VAL A 37 0.64 -0.80 5.68
N LEU A 38 -0.14 -0.63 6.77
CA LEU A 38 -0.29 0.66 7.44
C LEU A 38 1.04 1.18 8.00
N VAL A 39 1.86 0.31 8.59
CA VAL A 39 3.20 0.68 9.08
C VAL A 39 4.13 1.11 7.93
N GLN A 40 4.03 0.49 6.75
CA GLN A 40 4.80 0.92 5.58
C GLN A 40 4.28 2.23 4.99
N PHE A 41 2.96 2.43 5.00
CA PHE A 41 2.34 3.70 4.63
C PHE A 41 2.84 4.85 5.53
N ASP A 42 2.93 4.63 6.84
CA ASP A 42 3.43 5.64 7.79
C ASP A 42 4.93 5.95 7.64
N LYS A 43 5.69 5.11 6.94
CA LYS A 43 7.11 5.38 6.62
C LYS A 43 7.28 6.40 5.47
N GLY A 44 6.20 6.82 4.81
CA GLY A 44 6.17 8.11 4.12
C GLY A 44 6.79 8.18 2.72
N HIS A 45 6.90 7.08 1.98
CA HIS A 45 7.39 7.12 0.58
C HIS A 45 6.29 7.25 -0.48
N LEU A 46 5.01 7.34 -0.09
CA LEU A 46 3.90 7.43 -1.03
C LEU A 46 3.67 8.90 -1.46
N HIS A 47 3.87 9.18 -2.74
CA HIS A 47 3.66 10.51 -3.31
C HIS A 47 2.21 10.75 -3.75
N THR A 48 1.62 9.81 -4.48
CA THR A 48 0.21 9.85 -4.88
C THR A 48 -0.30 8.45 -5.21
N TYR A 49 -1.62 8.29 -5.24
CA TYR A 49 -2.28 7.04 -5.58
C TYR A 49 -3.58 7.30 -6.34
N ARG A 50 -4.10 6.27 -7.00
CA ARG A 50 -5.40 6.28 -7.67
C ARG A 50 -5.99 4.88 -7.62
N PHE A 51 -7.26 4.78 -7.26
CA PHE A 51 -8.06 3.59 -7.49
C PHE A 51 -9.15 3.93 -8.51
N CYS A 52 -9.24 3.15 -9.59
CA CYS A 52 -10.24 3.29 -10.63
C CYS A 52 -10.43 1.93 -11.30
N ASP A 53 -11.67 1.52 -11.56
CA ASP A 53 -12.01 0.28 -12.26
C ASP A 53 -11.28 -0.96 -11.72
N ASN A 54 -11.23 -1.11 -10.40
CA ASN A 54 -10.54 -2.21 -9.71
C ASN A 54 -9.02 -2.28 -9.95
N VAL A 55 -8.43 -1.18 -10.41
CA VAL A 55 -6.99 -1.03 -10.60
C VAL A 55 -6.45 0.01 -9.63
N TRP A 56 -5.48 -0.42 -8.82
CA TRP A 56 -4.68 0.46 -7.99
C TRP A 56 -3.47 0.95 -8.76
N THR A 57 -3.19 2.25 -8.66
CA THR A 57 -1.95 2.88 -9.10
C THR A 57 -1.32 3.59 -7.91
N PHE A 58 -0.07 3.28 -7.60
CA PHE A 58 0.73 3.95 -6.57
C PHE A 58 1.92 4.62 -7.22
N ILE A 59 2.23 5.83 -6.80
CA ILE A 59 3.46 6.54 -7.14
C ILE A 59 4.23 6.74 -5.85
N LEU A 60 5.43 6.18 -5.77
CA LEU A 60 6.36 6.36 -4.66
C LEU A 60 7.51 7.27 -5.07
N GLN A 61 8.07 7.99 -4.11
CA GLN A 61 9.31 8.76 -4.25
C GLN A 61 10.34 8.23 -3.26
N ASP A 62 11.60 8.18 -3.70
CA ASP A 62 12.76 7.73 -2.91
C ASP A 62 12.54 6.36 -2.24
N ALA A 63 12.04 5.41 -3.02
CA ALA A 63 11.69 4.08 -2.55
C ALA A 63 12.92 3.17 -2.43
N LEU A 64 13.04 2.48 -1.29
CA LEU A 64 14.06 1.47 -1.06
C LEU A 64 13.51 0.07 -1.35
N PHE A 65 14.00 -0.59 -2.40
CA PHE A 65 13.74 -2.00 -2.65
C PHE A 65 14.82 -2.85 -2.01
N LYS A 66 14.40 -3.94 -1.36
CA LYS A 66 15.31 -4.91 -0.77
C LYS A 66 14.91 -6.32 -1.19
N ASN A 67 15.85 -7.05 -1.75
CA ASN A 67 15.82 -8.48 -1.99
C ASN A 67 16.84 -9.17 -1.06
N GLU A 68 16.90 -10.50 -1.06
CA GLU A 68 17.84 -11.29 -0.23
C GLU A 68 19.30 -10.86 -0.43
N ASP A 69 19.66 -10.53 -1.68
CA ASP A 69 21.05 -10.20 -2.06
C ASP A 69 21.29 -8.71 -2.38
N THR A 70 20.22 -7.91 -2.58
CA THR A 70 20.35 -6.54 -3.10
C THR A 70 19.47 -5.54 -2.37
N GLN A 71 19.96 -4.31 -2.27
CA GLN A 71 19.20 -3.18 -1.75
C GLN A 71 19.43 -1.97 -2.67
N GLU A 72 18.36 -1.45 -3.26
CA GLU A 72 18.42 -0.38 -4.24
C GLU A 72 17.47 0.77 -3.86
N ASN A 73 17.96 2.00 -3.97
CA ASN A 73 17.15 3.19 -3.78
C ASN A 73 16.73 3.75 -5.15
N VAL A 74 15.42 3.94 -5.33
CA VAL A 74 14.80 4.35 -6.58
C VAL A 74 14.02 5.64 -6.36
N GLY A 75 14.48 6.73 -6.99
CA GLY A 75 13.92 8.06 -6.78
C GLY A 75 12.44 8.19 -7.13
N ARG A 76 11.91 7.37 -8.05
CA ARG A 76 10.47 7.32 -8.34
C ARG A 76 10.03 5.94 -8.84
N VAL A 77 8.92 5.45 -8.31
CA VAL A 77 8.32 4.16 -8.68
C VAL A 77 6.86 4.36 -9.01
N LYS A 78 6.37 3.68 -10.06
CA LYS A 78 4.94 3.50 -10.31
C LYS A 78 4.59 2.02 -10.20
N ILE A 79 3.68 1.68 -9.30
CA ILE A 79 3.14 0.32 -9.14
C ILE A 79 1.69 0.34 -9.64
N VAL A 80 1.33 -0.58 -10.53
CA VAL A 80 -0.04 -0.79 -10.99
C VAL A 80 -0.45 -2.21 -10.63
N ALA A 81 -1.52 -2.36 -9.86
CA ALA A 81 -2.02 -3.63 -9.38
C ALA A 81 -3.50 -3.77 -9.71
N CYS A 82 -3.86 -4.87 -10.37
CA CYS A 82 -5.26 -5.23 -10.64
C CYS A 82 -5.72 -6.24 -9.58
N ASP A 83 -7.02 -6.23 -9.27
CA ASP A 83 -7.61 -7.28 -8.44
C ASP A 83 -7.50 -8.64 -9.15
N SER A 84 -6.77 -9.58 -8.54
CA SER A 84 -6.54 -10.92 -9.09
C SER A 84 -7.82 -11.76 -9.12
N LYS A 85 -8.85 -11.42 -8.33
CA LYS A 85 -10.16 -12.09 -8.37
C LYS A 85 -10.91 -11.85 -9.69
N LEU A 86 -10.53 -10.83 -10.45
CA LEU A 86 -11.07 -10.58 -11.79
C LEU A 86 -10.43 -11.48 -12.87
N LEU A 87 -9.33 -12.17 -12.56
CA LEU A 87 -8.63 -13.05 -13.50
C LEU A 87 -9.12 -14.50 -13.45
N SER A 88 -9.96 -14.86 -12.47
CA SER A 88 -10.49 -16.21 -12.28
C SER A 88 -11.91 -16.41 -12.85
N GLN A 89 -12.28 -15.69 -13.91
CA GLN A 89 -13.49 -15.96 -14.70
C GLN A 89 -13.16 -16.79 -15.96
#